data_AF-A0A8S4HLZ4-F1
#
_entry.id   AF-A0A8S4HLZ4-F1
#
_cell.length_a   1.000
_cell.length_b   1.000
_cell.length_c   1.000
_cell.angle_alpha   90.00
_cell.angle_beta   90.00
_cell.angle_gamma   90.00
#
_symmetry.space_group_name_H-M   'P 1'
#
loop_
_entity.id
_entity.type
_entity.pdbx_description
1 polymer ?
#
loop_
_entity_poly.entity_id
_entity_poly.type
_entity_poly.pdbx_seq_one_letter_code
_entity_poly.pdbx_strand_id
1 'polypeptide(L)'
;MFFCFFPQIKDEDQISYIFNKKLDEFADISKLDELKSKTNITFFLNHVESEKILAKLVRNIKLIISEYSGNHKKRCRDVNHWINEEMSKYESTNPSENISSSVLGVFNDIPWNTAKPKETVCERKPNVYHHKAEAIMKKLDDYCESRDNLRCDIFKNNEECLRYNRYIKRNREYFSSQLHTICNTYGCKINGYKIDDTCSLDKMDVTFREINCEALYKKEELQKPLSIVKERSSVEIGFFIVVSLILFYFFITFLDKFTPIGNKLRSCGKRKYAIKRNLGRMDEDYYSQYYSDEIPVRSENKPYIIEYARPQNQ
;
A
#
# COMPACT_ATOMS: atom_id res chain seq x y z
N MET A 1 -7.37 -40.75 5.77
CA MET A 1 -6.75 -39.65 5.02
C MET A 1 -7.84 -38.63 4.70
N PHE A 2 -8.04 -37.64 5.57
CA PHE A 2 -9.07 -36.62 5.34
C PHE A 2 -8.53 -35.53 4.42
N PHE A 3 -9.03 -35.47 3.19
CA PHE A 3 -8.88 -34.27 2.36
C PHE A 3 -9.78 -33.18 2.95
N CYS A 4 -9.19 -32.21 3.66
CA CYS A 4 -9.88 -30.97 3.99
C CYS A 4 -10.16 -30.22 2.68
N PHE A 5 -11.38 -30.35 2.18
CA PHE A 5 -11.86 -29.68 0.98
C PHE A 5 -12.17 -28.21 1.33
N PHE A 6 -11.12 -27.41 1.47
CA PHE A 6 -11.25 -25.99 1.74
C PHE A 6 -11.95 -25.29 0.57
N PRO A 7 -12.97 -24.45 0.80
CA PRO A 7 -13.69 -23.77 -0.26
C PRO A 7 -12.72 -22.84 -1.02
N GLN A 8 -12.62 -23.05 -2.33
CA GLN A 8 -11.83 -22.19 -3.22
C GLN A 8 -12.40 -20.77 -3.23
N ILE A 9 -11.56 -19.80 -3.56
CA ILE A 9 -12.02 -18.47 -3.94
C ILE A 9 -12.84 -18.64 -5.24
N LYS A 10 -14.11 -18.25 -5.14
CA LYS A 10 -15.08 -18.26 -6.22
C LYS A 10 -15.04 -16.94 -6.96
N ASP A 11 -15.19 -17.02 -8.27
CA ASP A 11 -15.17 -15.84 -9.14
C ASP A 11 -16.56 -15.17 -9.11
N GLU A 12 -17.60 -15.94 -8.80
CA GLU A 12 -19.00 -15.52 -8.68
C GLU A 12 -19.27 -14.59 -7.48
N ASP A 13 -18.46 -14.72 -6.42
CA ASP A 13 -18.55 -13.89 -5.21
C ASP A 13 -17.84 -12.53 -5.38
N GLN A 14 -17.13 -12.31 -6.49
CA GLN A 14 -16.32 -11.10 -6.74
C GLN A 14 -17.16 -9.94 -7.27
N ILE A 15 -16.80 -8.71 -6.88
CA ILE A 15 -17.53 -7.49 -7.27
C ILE A 15 -17.62 -7.33 -8.79
N SER A 16 -16.57 -7.71 -9.53
CA SER A 16 -16.53 -7.69 -10.99
C SER A 16 -17.62 -8.58 -11.61
N TYR A 17 -17.79 -9.80 -11.10
CA TYR A 17 -18.82 -10.74 -11.57
C TYR A 17 -20.23 -10.24 -11.23
N ILE A 18 -20.43 -9.78 -10.00
CA ILE A 18 -21.72 -9.22 -9.55
C ILE A 18 -22.11 -8.02 -10.42
N PHE A 19 -21.15 -7.14 -10.75
CA PHE A 19 -21.39 -6.01 -11.63
C PHE A 19 -21.69 -6.45 -13.07
N ASN A 20 -20.88 -7.35 -13.66
CA ASN A 20 -21.12 -7.89 -15.00
C ASN A 20 -22.53 -8.47 -15.11
N LYS A 21 -22.99 -9.24 -14.12
CA LYS A 21 -24.34 -9.80 -14.09
C LYS A 21 -25.43 -8.72 -14.06
N LYS A 22 -25.22 -7.61 -13.34
CA LYS A 22 -26.13 -6.46 -13.36
C LYS A 22 -26.25 -5.85 -14.76
N LEU A 23 -25.18 -5.83 -15.57
CA LEU A 23 -25.20 -5.19 -16.89
C LEU A 23 -26.30 -5.72 -17.81
N ASP A 24 -26.63 -7.01 -17.70
CA ASP A 24 -27.65 -7.66 -18.53
C ASP A 24 -29.08 -7.57 -17.98
N GLU A 25 -29.28 -7.10 -16.75
CA GLU A 25 -30.61 -6.94 -16.15
C GLU A 25 -31.54 -6.06 -17.01
N PHE A 26 -32.85 -6.28 -16.86
CA PHE A 26 -33.87 -5.55 -17.61
C PHE A 26 -33.84 -4.05 -17.29
N ALA A 27 -33.95 -3.23 -18.32
CA ALA A 27 -34.19 -1.79 -18.21
C ALA A 27 -35.36 -1.42 -19.12
N ASP A 28 -36.29 -0.64 -18.57
CA ASP A 28 -37.45 -0.14 -19.31
C ASP A 28 -37.02 0.92 -20.34
N ILE A 29 -37.65 0.93 -21.52
CA ILE A 29 -37.32 1.86 -22.62
C ILE A 29 -37.55 3.33 -22.20
N SER A 30 -38.47 3.59 -21.26
CA SER A 30 -38.66 4.91 -20.64
C SER A 30 -37.40 5.46 -19.96
N LYS A 31 -36.35 4.66 -19.70
CA LYS A 31 -35.04 5.18 -19.29
C LYS A 31 -34.40 6.10 -20.32
N LEU A 32 -34.80 6.02 -21.59
CA LEU A 32 -34.38 6.99 -22.61
C LEU A 32 -35.01 8.38 -22.43
N ASP A 33 -36.15 8.51 -21.73
CA ASP A 33 -36.75 9.82 -21.39
C ASP A 33 -35.93 10.60 -20.36
N GLU A 34 -35.00 9.93 -19.67
CA GLU A 34 -34.07 10.58 -18.75
C GLU A 34 -32.85 11.22 -19.46
N LEU A 35 -32.82 11.20 -20.80
CA LEU A 35 -31.79 11.80 -21.66
C LEU A 35 -32.26 13.14 -22.23
N LYS A 36 -31.47 14.19 -22.04
CA LYS A 36 -31.69 15.52 -22.66
C LYS A 36 -31.65 15.44 -24.17
N SER A 37 -30.77 14.58 -24.70
CA SER A 37 -30.57 14.39 -26.14
C SER A 37 -31.41 13.26 -26.74
N LYS A 38 -32.45 12.74 -26.04
CA LYS A 38 -33.25 11.57 -26.46
C LYS A 38 -33.61 11.62 -27.94
N THR A 39 -34.27 12.69 -28.39
CA THR A 39 -34.77 12.81 -29.77
C THR A 39 -33.67 12.62 -30.82
N ASN A 40 -32.48 13.16 -30.58
CA ASN A 40 -31.33 13.01 -31.49
C ASN A 40 -30.72 11.61 -31.41
N ILE A 41 -30.68 11.02 -30.21
CA ILE A 41 -30.16 9.67 -29.96
C ILE A 41 -31.06 8.61 -30.61
N THR A 42 -32.38 8.79 -30.60
CA THR A 42 -33.35 7.82 -31.13
C THR A 42 -33.76 8.08 -32.59
N PHE A 43 -33.36 9.20 -33.21
CA PHE A 43 -33.87 9.63 -34.52
C PHE A 43 -33.70 8.61 -35.66
N PHE A 44 -32.59 7.86 -35.64
CA PHE A 44 -32.23 6.88 -36.68
C PHE A 44 -32.48 5.43 -36.27
N LEU A 45 -33.11 5.19 -35.11
CA LEU A 45 -33.38 3.84 -34.62
C LEU A 45 -34.64 3.27 -35.26
N ASN A 46 -34.57 2.05 -35.79
CA ASN A 46 -35.68 1.41 -36.50
C ASN A 46 -36.25 0.18 -35.77
N HIS A 47 -35.54 -0.34 -34.77
CA HIS A 47 -35.93 -1.54 -34.02
C HIS A 47 -36.00 -1.31 -32.51
N VAL A 48 -37.01 -1.87 -31.86
CA VAL A 48 -37.20 -1.82 -30.40
C VAL A 48 -36.01 -2.45 -29.65
N GLU A 49 -35.32 -3.39 -30.28
CA GLU A 49 -34.10 -4.03 -29.78
C GLU A 49 -32.95 -3.03 -29.56
N SER A 50 -32.79 -2.05 -30.46
CA SER A 50 -31.79 -0.99 -30.28
C SER A 50 -32.14 -0.08 -29.09
N GLU A 51 -33.41 0.31 -28.95
CA GLU A 51 -33.91 1.09 -27.82
C GLU A 51 -33.70 0.37 -26.48
N LYS A 52 -33.94 -0.95 -26.42
CA LYS A 52 -33.66 -1.79 -25.24
C LYS A 52 -32.18 -1.79 -24.87
N ILE A 53 -31.27 -1.89 -25.84
CA ILE A 53 -29.82 -1.84 -25.61
C ILE A 53 -29.42 -0.47 -25.04
N LEU A 54 -29.92 0.62 -25.63
CA LEU A 54 -29.63 1.97 -25.14
C LEU A 54 -30.24 2.21 -23.75
N ALA A 55 -31.45 1.73 -23.47
CA ALA A 55 -32.08 1.84 -22.14
C ALA A 55 -31.25 1.11 -21.06
N LYS A 56 -30.76 -0.11 -21.37
CA LYS A 56 -29.82 -0.83 -20.51
C LYS A 56 -28.53 -0.04 -20.30
N LEU A 57 -27.99 0.61 -21.34
CA LEU A 57 -26.80 1.45 -21.28
C LEU A 57 -26.99 2.69 -20.39
N VAL A 58 -28.12 3.41 -20.51
CA VAL A 58 -28.45 4.55 -19.62
C VAL A 58 -28.43 4.11 -18.17
N ARG A 59 -29.15 3.02 -17.87
CA ARG A 59 -29.21 2.44 -16.52
C ARG A 59 -27.82 1.98 -16.05
N ASN A 60 -27.00 1.39 -16.92
CA ASN A 60 -25.64 0.94 -16.60
C ASN A 60 -24.70 2.09 -16.25
N ILE A 61 -24.74 3.20 -16.99
CA ILE A 61 -23.92 4.37 -16.68
C ILE A 61 -24.40 5.04 -15.39
N LYS A 62 -25.72 5.13 -15.15
CA LYS A 62 -26.27 5.68 -13.90
C LYS A 62 -25.95 4.82 -12.67
N LEU A 63 -25.92 3.50 -12.82
CA LEU A 63 -25.49 2.55 -11.78
C LEU A 63 -24.06 2.83 -11.29
N ILE A 64 -23.16 3.29 -12.17
CA ILE A 64 -21.80 3.70 -11.80
C ILE A 64 -21.83 4.93 -10.88
N ILE A 65 -22.71 5.90 -11.14
CA ILE A 65 -22.87 7.10 -10.31
C ILE A 65 -23.39 6.72 -8.91
N SER A 66 -24.43 5.87 -8.85
CA SER A 66 -25.16 5.59 -7.61
C SER A 66 -24.47 4.58 -6.69
N GLU A 67 -23.88 3.51 -7.25
CA GLU A 67 -23.38 2.37 -6.46
C GLU A 67 -21.86 2.16 -6.56
N TYR A 68 -21.20 2.61 -7.64
CA TYR A 68 -19.80 2.28 -7.91
C TYR A 68 -18.90 3.49 -8.17
N SER A 69 -19.26 4.67 -7.63
CA SER A 69 -18.54 5.93 -7.89
C SER A 69 -17.06 5.86 -7.49
N GLY A 70 -16.74 5.15 -6.40
CA GLY A 70 -15.38 4.88 -5.94
C GLY A 70 -14.51 4.04 -6.88
N ASN A 71 -15.10 3.25 -7.79
CA ASN A 71 -14.39 2.48 -8.82
C ASN A 71 -14.91 2.73 -10.25
N HIS A 72 -15.37 3.94 -10.53
CA HIS A 72 -15.98 4.29 -11.82
C HIS A 72 -15.08 3.96 -13.01
N LYS A 73 -13.75 4.14 -12.92
CA LYS A 73 -12.82 3.87 -14.03
C LYS A 73 -12.83 2.40 -14.48
N LYS A 74 -12.90 1.44 -13.55
CA LYS A 74 -13.05 0.01 -13.86
C LYS A 74 -14.42 -0.25 -14.49
N ARG A 75 -15.47 0.26 -13.88
CA ARG A 75 -16.85 0.06 -14.33
C ARG A 75 -17.13 0.67 -15.70
N CYS A 76 -16.47 1.77 -16.05
CA CYS A 76 -16.51 2.30 -17.41
C CYS A 76 -15.82 1.39 -18.44
N ARG A 77 -14.79 0.62 -18.05
CA ARG A 77 -14.23 -0.44 -18.93
C ARG A 77 -15.20 -1.61 -19.06
N ASP A 78 -15.82 -2.03 -17.96
CA ASP A 78 -16.84 -3.09 -17.94
C ASP A 78 -18.02 -2.76 -18.85
N VAL A 79 -18.59 -1.54 -18.72
CA VAL A 79 -19.69 -1.05 -19.56
C VAL A 79 -19.26 -0.90 -21.02
N ASN A 80 -18.03 -0.45 -21.31
CA ASN A 80 -17.53 -0.39 -22.68
C ASN A 80 -17.40 -1.77 -23.34
N HIS A 81 -16.86 -2.77 -22.63
CA HIS A 81 -16.81 -4.14 -23.12
C HIS A 81 -18.21 -4.71 -23.36
N TRP A 82 -19.12 -4.57 -22.39
CA TRP A 82 -20.50 -5.01 -22.53
C TRP A 82 -21.20 -4.37 -23.74
N ILE A 83 -21.09 -3.04 -23.92
CA ILE A 83 -21.73 -2.39 -25.08
C ILE A 83 -21.07 -2.76 -26.42
N ASN A 84 -19.76 -3.06 -26.45
CA ASN A 84 -19.11 -3.58 -27.66
C ASN A 84 -19.70 -4.95 -28.04
N GLU A 85 -19.87 -5.84 -27.07
CA GLU A 85 -20.48 -7.16 -27.30
C GLU A 85 -21.94 -7.05 -27.74
N GLU A 86 -22.76 -6.23 -27.06
CA GLU A 86 -24.17 -6.04 -27.42
C GLU A 86 -24.34 -5.38 -28.79
N MET A 87 -23.50 -4.38 -29.14
CA MET A 87 -23.46 -3.82 -30.49
C MET A 87 -23.09 -4.89 -31.53
N SER A 88 -22.06 -5.71 -31.28
CA SER A 88 -21.64 -6.74 -32.24
C SER A 88 -22.71 -7.83 -32.43
N LYS A 89 -23.44 -8.22 -31.37
CA LYS A 89 -24.58 -9.14 -31.47
C LYS A 89 -25.73 -8.50 -32.25
N TYR A 90 -26.03 -7.23 -31.96
CA TYR A 90 -27.09 -6.48 -32.62
C TYR A 90 -26.83 -6.30 -34.12
N GLU A 91 -25.66 -5.79 -34.50
CA GLU A 91 -25.27 -5.52 -35.89
C GLU A 91 -25.14 -6.81 -36.72
N SER A 92 -24.81 -7.95 -36.11
CA SER A 92 -24.84 -9.26 -36.79
C SER A 92 -26.25 -9.78 -37.07
N THR A 93 -27.27 -9.30 -36.34
CA THR A 93 -28.68 -9.65 -36.54
C THR A 93 -29.41 -8.63 -37.42
N ASN A 94 -29.07 -7.34 -37.29
CA ASN A 94 -29.70 -6.21 -37.95
C ASN A 94 -28.66 -5.38 -38.74
N PRO A 95 -28.02 -5.94 -39.79
CA PRO A 95 -26.88 -5.32 -40.46
C PRO A 95 -27.19 -4.01 -41.22
N SER A 96 -28.47 -3.67 -41.36
CA SER A 96 -28.93 -2.40 -41.95
C SER A 96 -28.98 -1.22 -40.97
N GLU A 97 -28.83 -1.46 -39.66
CA GLU A 97 -28.89 -0.42 -38.63
C GLU A 97 -27.60 -0.38 -37.80
N ASN A 98 -26.95 0.78 -37.79
CA ASN A 98 -25.77 1.01 -36.94
C ASN A 98 -26.15 1.92 -35.76
N ILE A 99 -25.96 1.43 -34.54
CA ILE A 99 -26.36 2.13 -33.31
C ILE A 99 -25.21 2.89 -32.63
N SER A 100 -24.02 2.94 -33.26
CA SER A 100 -22.79 3.50 -32.67
C SER A 100 -22.91 4.99 -32.33
N SER A 101 -23.56 5.77 -33.19
CA SER A 101 -23.83 7.20 -32.96
C SER A 101 -24.77 7.41 -31.77
N SER A 102 -25.84 6.62 -31.67
CA SER A 102 -26.78 6.64 -30.54
C SER A 102 -26.12 6.21 -29.23
N VAL A 103 -25.29 5.16 -29.26
CA VAL A 103 -24.47 4.73 -28.12
C VAL A 103 -23.54 5.86 -27.66
N LEU A 104 -22.79 6.48 -28.57
CA LEU A 104 -21.92 7.63 -28.24
C LEU A 104 -22.73 8.80 -27.63
N GLY A 105 -23.93 9.06 -28.16
CA GLY A 105 -24.85 10.05 -27.61
C GLY A 105 -25.20 9.77 -26.15
N VAL A 106 -25.53 8.52 -25.79
CA VAL A 106 -25.83 8.12 -24.40
C VAL A 106 -24.63 8.33 -23.47
N PHE A 107 -23.41 8.01 -23.89
CA PHE A 107 -22.20 8.29 -23.09
C PHE A 107 -21.98 9.79 -22.84
N ASN A 108 -22.28 10.64 -23.82
CA ASN A 108 -22.07 12.08 -23.74
C ASN A 108 -23.16 12.82 -22.95
N ASP A 109 -24.38 12.30 -22.92
CA ASP A 109 -25.55 12.98 -22.34
C ASP A 109 -25.69 12.77 -20.81
N ILE A 110 -24.94 11.81 -20.25
CA ILE A 110 -24.93 11.51 -18.80
C ILE A 110 -23.68 12.12 -18.14
N PRO A 111 -23.79 13.27 -17.44
CA PRO A 111 -22.66 13.94 -16.80
C PRO A 111 -22.23 13.23 -15.51
N TRP A 112 -20.96 13.44 -15.15
CA TRP A 112 -20.43 13.12 -13.83
C TRP A 112 -20.83 14.19 -12.80
N ASN A 113 -21.02 13.82 -11.53
CA ASN A 113 -21.57 14.68 -10.48
C ASN A 113 -20.60 15.78 -9.94
N THR A 114 -19.65 16.22 -10.76
CA THR A 114 -18.64 17.22 -10.37
C THR A 114 -19.00 18.63 -10.82
N ALA A 115 -18.51 19.63 -10.09
CA ALA A 115 -18.65 21.06 -10.42
C ALA A 115 -17.99 21.50 -11.74
N LYS A 116 -17.33 20.60 -12.47
CA LYS A 116 -16.78 20.87 -13.81
C LYS A 116 -17.85 20.60 -14.88
N PRO A 117 -18.33 21.62 -15.59
CA PRO A 117 -19.20 21.37 -16.73
C PRO A 117 -18.44 20.58 -17.81
N LYS A 118 -19.10 19.55 -18.38
CA LYS A 118 -18.64 18.63 -19.44
C LYS A 118 -17.81 17.40 -19.02
N GLU A 119 -17.60 17.12 -17.74
CA GLU A 119 -17.06 15.80 -17.35
C GLU A 119 -18.19 14.75 -17.45
N THR A 120 -18.02 13.72 -18.28
CA THR A 120 -18.98 12.60 -18.42
C THR A 120 -18.61 11.49 -17.44
N VAL A 121 -19.59 10.64 -17.07
CA VAL A 121 -19.34 9.49 -16.16
C VAL A 121 -18.30 8.54 -16.75
N CYS A 122 -18.44 8.26 -18.05
CA CYS A 122 -17.59 7.37 -18.80
C CYS A 122 -17.27 8.00 -20.16
N GLU A 123 -16.07 7.70 -20.66
CA GLU A 123 -15.69 7.94 -22.05
C GLU A 123 -16.04 6.68 -22.88
N ARG A 124 -16.63 6.87 -24.07
CA ARG A 124 -16.86 5.77 -25.02
C ARG A 124 -15.52 5.34 -25.63
N LYS A 125 -15.14 4.07 -25.43
CA LYS A 125 -13.91 3.47 -25.98
C LYS A 125 -14.27 2.26 -26.83
N PRO A 126 -14.20 2.35 -28.17
CA PRO A 126 -14.44 1.19 -29.03
C PRO A 126 -13.44 0.08 -28.72
N ASN A 127 -13.81 -1.17 -28.99
CA ASN A 127 -12.89 -2.29 -28.82
C ASN A 127 -11.66 -2.10 -29.73
N VAL A 128 -10.46 -2.18 -29.14
CA VAL A 128 -9.16 -2.08 -29.81
C VAL A 128 -8.48 -3.45 -30.03
N TYR A 129 -9.08 -4.52 -29.52
CA TYR A 129 -8.55 -5.89 -29.57
C TYR A 129 -9.34 -6.75 -30.56
N HIS A 130 -8.66 -7.61 -31.31
CA HIS A 130 -9.36 -8.64 -32.10
C HIS A 130 -10.24 -9.52 -31.21
N HIS A 131 -11.42 -9.93 -31.71
CA HIS A 131 -12.52 -10.55 -30.95
C HIS A 131 -12.10 -11.61 -29.91
N LYS A 132 -11.17 -12.52 -30.22
CA LYS A 132 -10.74 -13.55 -29.25
C LYS A 132 -9.97 -12.97 -28.07
N ALA A 133 -9.23 -11.88 -28.28
CA ALA A 133 -8.44 -11.24 -27.24
C ALA A 133 -9.28 -10.29 -26.35
N GLU A 134 -10.39 -9.72 -26.85
CA GLU A 134 -11.27 -8.86 -26.03
C GLU A 134 -11.78 -9.59 -24.78
N ALA A 135 -12.37 -10.77 -24.96
CA ALA A 135 -12.90 -11.57 -23.85
C ALA A 135 -11.81 -12.00 -22.84
N ILE A 136 -10.57 -12.18 -23.30
CA ILE A 136 -9.44 -12.51 -22.42
C ILE A 136 -8.97 -11.26 -21.66
N MET A 137 -8.93 -10.09 -22.31
CA MET A 137 -8.61 -8.82 -21.65
C MET A 137 -9.66 -8.41 -20.61
N LYS A 138 -10.95 -8.63 -20.90
CA LYS A 138 -12.04 -8.45 -19.92
C LYS A 138 -11.83 -9.32 -18.68
N LYS A 139 -11.54 -10.61 -18.87
CA LYS A 139 -11.23 -11.53 -17.78
C LYS A 139 -9.98 -11.14 -17.00
N LEU A 140 -8.95 -10.61 -17.67
CA LEU A 140 -7.73 -10.12 -17.02
C LEU A 140 -8.04 -8.95 -16.10
N ASP A 141 -8.83 -7.98 -16.56
CA ASP A 141 -9.26 -6.82 -15.78
C ASP A 141 -10.09 -7.24 -14.55
N ASP A 142 -10.99 -8.21 -14.73
CA ASP A 142 -11.82 -8.75 -13.64
C ASP A 142 -10.98 -9.55 -12.63
N TYR A 143 -9.98 -10.30 -13.10
CA TYR A 143 -8.99 -10.98 -12.26
C TYR A 143 -8.16 -9.96 -11.45
N CYS A 144 -7.66 -8.89 -12.07
CA CYS A 144 -6.85 -7.89 -11.36
C CYS A 144 -7.65 -7.16 -10.29
N GLU A 145 -8.90 -6.76 -10.57
CA GLU A 145 -9.79 -6.21 -9.54
C GLU A 145 -10.00 -7.20 -8.38
N SER A 146 -10.29 -8.47 -8.70
CA SER A 146 -10.50 -9.51 -7.68
C SER A 146 -9.24 -9.73 -6.84
N ARG A 147 -8.08 -9.88 -7.49
CA ARG A 147 -6.75 -10.00 -6.87
C ARG A 147 -6.48 -8.86 -5.90
N ASP A 148 -6.71 -7.62 -6.30
CA ASP A 148 -6.35 -6.46 -5.49
C ASP A 148 -7.33 -6.27 -4.32
N ASN A 149 -8.64 -6.53 -4.52
CA ASN A 149 -9.62 -6.58 -3.44
C ASN A 149 -9.27 -7.66 -2.40
N LEU A 150 -8.90 -8.86 -2.85
CA LEU A 150 -8.50 -9.99 -1.99
C LEU A 150 -7.19 -9.74 -1.21
N ARG A 151 -6.41 -8.71 -1.55
CA ARG A 151 -5.20 -8.30 -0.80
C ARG A 151 -5.47 -7.20 0.23
N CYS A 152 -6.59 -6.50 0.13
CA CYS A 152 -7.00 -5.50 1.13
C CYS A 152 -7.35 -6.17 2.47
N ASP A 153 -7.92 -7.36 2.42
CA ASP A 153 -8.00 -8.26 3.57
C ASP A 153 -6.62 -8.86 3.85
N ILE A 154 -5.91 -8.33 4.84
CA ILE A 154 -4.70 -8.97 5.37
C ILE A 154 -5.10 -10.37 5.85
N PHE A 155 -4.62 -11.40 5.16
CA PHE A 155 -4.95 -12.80 5.41
C PHE A 155 -4.82 -13.12 6.90
N LYS A 156 -5.83 -13.77 7.49
CA LYS A 156 -5.90 -13.98 8.94
C LYS A 156 -5.01 -15.12 9.43
N ASN A 157 -4.54 -15.97 8.51
CA ASN A 157 -3.70 -17.13 8.79
C ASN A 157 -3.03 -17.65 7.51
N ASN A 158 -2.05 -18.54 7.69
CA ASN A 158 -1.30 -19.18 6.60
C ASN A 158 -2.19 -19.92 5.59
N GLU A 159 -3.30 -20.49 6.02
CA GLU A 159 -4.22 -21.23 5.14
C GLU A 159 -4.95 -20.29 4.16
N GLU A 160 -5.39 -19.12 4.62
CA GLU A 160 -5.99 -18.08 3.77
C GLU A 160 -4.99 -17.56 2.72
N CYS A 161 -3.73 -17.34 3.11
CA CYS A 161 -2.67 -16.96 2.18
C CYS A 161 -2.36 -18.07 1.16
N LEU A 162 -2.30 -19.33 1.59
CA LEU A 162 -2.13 -20.48 0.67
C LEU A 162 -3.36 -20.67 -0.26
N ARG A 163 -4.57 -20.33 0.20
CA ARG A 163 -5.77 -20.28 -0.65
C ARG A 163 -5.66 -19.16 -1.70
N TYR A 164 -5.18 -17.98 -1.33
CA TYR A 164 -4.91 -16.89 -2.26
C TYR A 164 -3.86 -17.29 -3.30
N ASN A 165 -2.70 -17.86 -2.91
CA ASN A 165 -1.68 -18.30 -3.89
C ASN A 165 -2.22 -19.37 -4.86
N ARG A 166 -3.07 -20.30 -4.40
CA ARG A 166 -3.76 -21.25 -5.29
C ARG A 166 -4.67 -20.56 -6.30
N TYR A 167 -5.39 -19.50 -5.91
CA TYR A 167 -6.17 -18.66 -6.82
C TYR A 167 -5.28 -17.93 -7.85
N ILE A 168 -4.15 -17.36 -7.42
CA ILE A 168 -3.18 -16.71 -8.31
C ILE A 168 -2.63 -17.71 -9.33
N LYS A 169 -2.20 -18.89 -8.88
CA LYS A 169 -1.67 -19.95 -9.74
C LYS A 169 -2.69 -20.47 -10.75
N ARG A 170 -3.93 -20.76 -10.32
CA ARG A 170 -5.05 -21.18 -11.20
C ARG A 170 -5.25 -20.18 -12.34
N ASN A 171 -5.26 -18.88 -12.01
CA ASN A 171 -5.42 -17.83 -13.01
C ASN A 171 -4.18 -17.70 -13.91
N ARG A 172 -2.96 -17.78 -13.35
CA ARG A 172 -1.71 -17.78 -14.14
C ARG A 172 -1.71 -18.89 -15.19
N GLU A 173 -2.09 -20.10 -14.80
CA GLU A 173 -2.21 -21.26 -15.70
C GLU A 173 -3.27 -21.03 -16.78
N TYR A 174 -4.45 -20.50 -16.40
CA TYR A 174 -5.49 -20.10 -17.36
C TYR A 174 -4.96 -19.10 -18.39
N PHE A 175 -4.46 -17.93 -17.98
CA PHE A 175 -3.99 -16.90 -18.92
C PHE A 175 -2.80 -17.37 -19.76
N SER A 176 -1.89 -18.18 -19.19
CA SER A 176 -0.78 -18.78 -19.96
C SER A 176 -1.29 -19.69 -21.09
N SER A 177 -2.32 -20.51 -20.83
CA SER A 177 -2.96 -21.33 -21.87
C SER A 177 -3.61 -20.49 -22.98
N GLN A 178 -4.11 -19.30 -22.63
CA GLN A 178 -4.79 -18.41 -23.58
C GLN A 178 -3.83 -17.58 -24.43
N LEU A 179 -2.53 -17.50 -24.11
CA LEU A 179 -1.55 -16.77 -24.91
C LEU A 179 -1.49 -17.26 -26.36
N HIS A 180 -1.60 -18.57 -26.60
CA HIS A 180 -1.66 -19.13 -27.96
C HIS A 180 -2.94 -18.73 -28.73
N THR A 181 -4.05 -18.48 -28.03
CA THR A 181 -5.32 -18.00 -28.62
C THR A 181 -5.21 -16.54 -29.09
N ILE A 182 -4.42 -15.73 -28.37
CA ILE A 182 -4.19 -14.31 -28.66
C ILE A 182 -3.06 -14.14 -29.71
N CYS A 183 -2.02 -14.96 -29.60
CA CYS A 183 -0.70 -14.71 -30.17
C CYS A 183 -0.23 -15.93 -30.98
N ASN A 184 -0.99 -16.27 -32.02
CA ASN A 184 -0.73 -17.39 -32.93
C ASN A 184 0.27 -17.02 -34.04
N THR A 185 0.19 -15.79 -34.56
CA THR A 185 0.93 -15.34 -35.75
C THR A 185 2.35 -14.84 -35.45
N TYR A 186 3.25 -15.11 -36.40
CA TYR A 186 4.62 -14.58 -36.41
C TYR A 186 4.60 -13.04 -36.29
N GLY A 187 5.35 -12.50 -35.35
CA GLY A 187 5.43 -11.04 -35.10
C GLY A 187 4.36 -10.46 -34.17
N CYS A 188 3.48 -11.28 -33.58
CA CYS A 188 2.58 -10.83 -32.51
C CYS A 188 3.37 -10.25 -31.31
N LYS A 189 2.98 -9.05 -30.85
CA LYS A 189 3.61 -8.35 -29.72
C LYS A 189 2.66 -8.34 -28.52
N ILE A 190 2.98 -9.13 -27.49
CA ILE A 190 2.16 -9.25 -26.27
C ILE A 190 2.05 -7.91 -25.51
N ASN A 191 3.01 -7.00 -25.71
CA ASN A 191 3.11 -5.67 -25.08
C ASN A 191 1.87 -4.77 -25.26
N GLY A 192 0.96 -5.08 -26.20
CA GLY A 192 -0.32 -4.38 -26.35
C GLY A 192 -1.42 -4.81 -25.35
N TYR A 193 -1.26 -5.96 -24.67
CA TYR A 193 -2.27 -6.55 -23.79
C TYR A 193 -2.06 -6.11 -22.34
N LYS A 194 -2.22 -4.81 -22.11
CA LYS A 194 -1.95 -4.11 -20.84
C LYS A 194 -3.15 -3.27 -20.41
N ILE A 195 -3.53 -3.37 -19.14
CA ILE A 195 -4.51 -2.49 -18.48
C ILE A 195 -3.76 -1.43 -17.65
N ASP A 196 -2.77 -1.87 -16.86
CA ASP A 196 -1.82 -1.01 -16.15
C ASP A 196 -0.48 -1.76 -15.92
N ASP A 197 0.48 -1.15 -15.22
CA ASP A 197 1.81 -1.75 -15.00
C ASP A 197 1.84 -2.97 -14.07
N THR A 198 0.75 -3.24 -13.36
CA THR A 198 0.55 -4.40 -12.49
C THR A 198 -0.46 -5.40 -13.07
N CYS A 199 -1.22 -5.01 -14.09
CA CYS A 199 -2.26 -5.80 -14.74
C CYS A 199 -2.00 -5.91 -16.25
N SER A 200 -1.23 -6.91 -16.67
CA SER A 200 -0.88 -7.14 -18.07
C SER A 200 -0.43 -8.58 -18.35
N LEU A 201 -0.59 -9.01 -19.61
CA LEU A 201 -0.03 -10.27 -20.10
C LEU A 201 1.45 -10.19 -20.48
N ASP A 202 2.03 -9.00 -20.62
CA ASP A 202 3.48 -8.85 -20.89
C ASP A 202 4.35 -9.11 -19.65
N LYS A 203 3.80 -8.81 -18.46
CA LYS A 203 4.46 -8.91 -17.15
C LYS A 203 3.78 -9.97 -16.26
N MET A 204 3.66 -11.19 -16.76
CA MET A 204 3.00 -12.31 -16.05
C MET A 204 3.50 -12.48 -14.59
N ASP A 205 4.79 -12.33 -14.31
CA ASP A 205 5.34 -12.44 -12.94
C ASP A 205 5.03 -11.25 -12.01
N VAL A 206 4.60 -10.12 -12.57
CA VAL A 206 4.05 -8.99 -11.79
C VAL A 206 2.57 -9.19 -11.57
N THR A 207 1.83 -9.55 -12.63
CA THR A 207 0.38 -9.70 -12.58
C THR A 207 -0.09 -10.88 -11.75
N PHE A 208 0.58 -12.02 -11.87
CA PHE A 208 0.30 -13.25 -11.13
C PHE A 208 1.32 -13.51 -10.02
N ARG A 209 1.65 -12.45 -9.27
CA ARG A 209 2.62 -12.53 -8.16
C ARG A 209 2.01 -13.24 -6.94
N GLU A 210 2.55 -14.42 -6.63
CA GLU A 210 2.31 -15.13 -5.38
C GLU A 210 2.96 -14.41 -4.19
N ILE A 211 2.41 -14.65 -2.99
CA ILE A 211 2.86 -14.04 -1.73
C ILE A 211 3.62 -15.09 -0.91
N ASN A 212 4.75 -14.72 -0.30
CA ASN A 212 5.49 -15.65 0.55
C ASN A 212 4.79 -15.79 1.92
N CYS A 213 3.84 -16.72 1.99
CA CYS A 213 3.05 -16.97 3.20
C CYS A 213 3.91 -17.39 4.39
N GLU A 214 4.96 -18.20 4.18
CA GLU A 214 5.88 -18.56 5.26
C GLU A 214 6.57 -17.33 5.86
N ALA A 215 7.05 -16.40 5.04
CA ALA A 215 7.71 -15.19 5.52
C ALA A 215 6.76 -14.23 6.24
N LEU A 216 5.47 -14.20 5.87
CA LEU A 216 4.45 -13.45 6.61
C LEU A 216 4.23 -14.05 8.00
N TYR A 217 3.87 -15.34 8.09
CA TYR A 217 3.46 -15.93 9.37
C TYR A 217 4.61 -16.29 10.31
N LYS A 218 5.80 -16.66 9.80
CA LYS A 218 7.00 -16.79 10.66
C LYS A 218 7.37 -15.46 11.30
N LYS A 219 7.13 -14.33 10.61
CA LYS A 219 7.35 -12.99 11.17
C LYS A 219 6.30 -12.63 12.23
N GLU A 220 5.04 -13.00 12.03
CA GLU A 220 3.99 -12.83 13.05
C GLU A 220 4.25 -13.72 14.29
N GLU A 221 4.72 -14.95 14.12
CA GLU A 221 5.12 -15.80 15.25
C GLU A 221 6.30 -15.21 16.05
N LEU A 222 7.24 -14.53 15.37
CA LEU A 222 8.32 -13.77 15.99
C LEU A 222 7.89 -12.42 16.57
N GLN A 223 6.75 -11.86 16.14
CA GLN A 223 6.20 -10.58 16.62
C GLN A 223 5.10 -10.73 17.67
N LYS A 224 4.54 -11.94 17.86
CA LYS A 224 3.87 -12.27 19.12
C LYS A 224 4.87 -11.94 20.23
N PRO A 225 4.54 -11.04 21.17
CA PRO A 225 5.44 -10.78 22.28
C PRO A 225 5.70 -12.12 22.98
N LEU A 226 6.87 -12.23 23.60
CA LEU A 226 7.30 -13.41 24.33
C LEU A 226 6.45 -13.56 25.63
N SER A 227 5.13 -13.76 25.50
CA SER A 227 4.17 -14.00 26.58
C SER A 227 4.30 -15.42 27.18
N ILE A 228 5.26 -16.19 26.65
CA ILE A 228 5.86 -17.37 27.27
C ILE A 228 7.33 -17.09 27.65
N VAL A 229 7.67 -15.85 28.02
CA VAL A 229 8.51 -15.68 29.22
C VAL A 229 7.67 -16.25 30.34
N LYS A 230 7.87 -17.54 30.59
CA LYS A 230 7.40 -18.28 31.76
C LYS A 230 7.53 -17.35 32.96
N GLU A 231 6.40 -16.88 33.51
CA GLU A 231 6.40 -16.07 34.73
C GLU A 231 7.16 -16.90 35.79
N ARG A 232 8.41 -16.51 36.05
CA ARG A 232 9.03 -16.87 37.31
C ARG A 232 8.18 -16.19 38.35
N SER A 233 7.46 -16.99 39.12
CA SER A 233 6.59 -16.52 40.19
C SER A 233 7.33 -15.43 40.99
N SER A 234 6.62 -14.39 41.40
CA SER A 234 7.18 -13.31 42.22
C SER A 234 7.91 -13.84 43.46
N VAL A 235 7.53 -15.04 43.93
CA VAL A 235 8.22 -15.83 44.96
C VAL A 235 9.66 -16.22 44.59
N GLU A 236 9.92 -16.67 43.35
CA GLU A 236 11.29 -17.02 42.90
C GLU A 236 12.18 -15.79 42.85
N ILE A 237 11.68 -14.66 42.33
CA ILE A 237 12.43 -13.40 42.24
C ILE A 237 12.73 -12.88 43.66
N GLY A 238 11.76 -12.92 44.56
CA GLY A 238 11.95 -12.58 45.98
C GLY A 238 12.98 -13.49 46.67
N PHE A 239 12.92 -14.80 46.44
CA PHE A 239 13.87 -15.77 46.98
C PHE A 239 15.31 -15.49 46.53
N PHE A 240 15.54 -15.23 45.24
CA PHE A 240 16.87 -14.88 44.73
C PHE A 240 17.42 -13.58 45.34
N ILE A 241 16.58 -12.56 45.56
CA ILE A 241 17.00 -11.31 46.20
C ILE A 241 17.39 -11.56 47.67
N VAL A 242 16.57 -12.28 48.44
CA VAL A 242 16.84 -12.56 49.85
C VAL A 242 18.12 -13.40 50.03
N VAL A 243 18.29 -14.46 49.22
CA VAL A 243 19.50 -15.29 49.26
C VAL A 243 20.74 -14.47 48.87
N SER A 244 20.64 -13.59 47.87
CA SER A 244 21.75 -12.73 47.46
C SER A 244 22.15 -11.74 48.56
N LEU A 245 21.19 -11.14 49.28
CA LEU A 245 21.44 -10.24 50.41
C LEU A 245 22.09 -10.97 51.58
N ILE A 246 21.66 -12.19 51.89
CA ILE A 246 22.27 -13.02 52.95
C ILE A 246 23.72 -13.38 52.59
N LEU A 247 23.98 -13.82 51.36
CA LEU A 247 25.33 -14.11 50.88
C LEU A 247 26.22 -12.85 50.88
N PHE A 248 25.68 -11.69 50.50
CA PHE A 248 26.41 -10.43 50.55
C PHE A 248 26.72 -9.99 51.99
N TYR A 249 25.80 -10.17 52.93
CA TYR A 249 26.05 -9.92 54.36
C TYR A 249 27.15 -10.84 54.91
N PHE A 250 27.13 -12.13 54.57
CA PHE A 250 28.22 -13.05 54.92
C PHE A 250 29.55 -12.65 54.26
N PHE A 251 29.53 -12.17 53.01
CA PHE A 251 30.73 -11.69 52.33
C PHE A 251 31.31 -10.42 52.99
N ILE A 252 30.48 -9.44 53.37
CA ILE A 252 30.93 -8.23 54.07
C ILE A 252 31.46 -8.55 55.47
N THR A 253 30.77 -9.40 56.25
CA THR A 253 31.24 -9.83 57.58
C THR A 253 32.50 -10.70 57.50
N PHE A 254 32.66 -11.50 56.45
CA PHE A 254 33.91 -12.20 56.15
C PHE A 254 35.04 -11.22 55.82
N LEU A 255 34.80 -10.22 54.97
CA LEU A 255 35.80 -9.18 54.66
C LEU A 255 36.21 -8.38 55.89
N ASP A 256 35.27 -8.02 56.77
CA ASP A 256 35.56 -7.28 58.01
C ASP A 256 36.40 -8.11 59.00
N LYS A 257 36.14 -9.43 59.07
CA LYS A 257 36.85 -10.35 59.97
C LYS A 257 38.22 -10.82 59.44
N PHE A 258 38.37 -10.98 58.12
CA PHE A 258 39.58 -11.55 57.50
C PHE A 258 40.46 -10.52 56.77
N THR A 259 40.02 -9.27 56.63
CA THR A 259 40.83 -8.20 56.02
C THR A 259 41.08 -7.08 57.04
N PRO A 260 42.34 -6.73 57.38
CA PRO A 260 42.65 -5.68 58.35
C PRO A 260 42.46 -4.26 57.77
N ILE A 261 41.29 -3.97 57.20
CA ILE A 261 40.96 -2.71 56.52
C ILE A 261 40.74 -1.57 57.52
N GLY A 262 40.40 -1.87 58.78
CA GLY A 262 40.28 -0.89 59.87
C GLY A 262 41.50 0.02 60.05
N ASN A 263 42.72 -0.49 59.80
CA ASN A 263 43.95 0.32 59.86
C ASN A 263 44.24 1.12 58.58
N LYS A 264 43.68 0.74 57.42
CA LYS A 264 43.95 1.43 56.15
C LYS A 264 43.07 2.67 55.97
N LEU A 265 41.79 2.61 56.37
CA LEU A 265 40.86 3.76 56.34
C LEU A 265 41.31 4.93 57.24
N ARG A 266 41.98 4.65 58.37
CA ARG A 266 42.53 5.68 59.28
C ARG A 266 43.70 6.48 58.67
N SER A 267 44.33 5.98 57.60
CA SER A 267 45.42 6.69 56.90
C SER A 267 44.92 7.73 55.89
N CYS A 268 43.77 7.47 55.24
CA CYS A 268 43.24 8.34 54.19
C CYS A 268 42.82 9.73 54.74
N GLY A 269 42.32 9.77 55.98
CA GLY A 269 41.98 11.02 56.68
C GLY A 269 43.17 11.95 56.95
N LYS A 270 44.40 11.43 57.09
CA LYS A 270 45.58 12.26 57.38
C LYS A 270 46.13 13.01 56.16
N ARG A 271 45.80 12.59 54.93
CA ARG A 271 46.23 13.30 53.70
C ARG A 271 45.55 14.66 53.49
N LYS A 272 44.35 14.89 54.05
CA LYS A 272 43.65 16.20 53.95
C LYS A 272 44.28 17.32 54.79
N TYR A 273 45.06 17.00 55.84
CA TYR A 273 45.75 18.00 56.66
C TYR A 273 47.20 18.30 56.21
N ALA A 274 47.82 17.41 55.43
CA ALA A 274 49.13 17.67 54.83
C ALA A 274 49.03 18.65 53.64
N ILE A 275 48.02 18.49 52.78
CA ILE A 275 47.84 19.32 51.58
C ILE A 275 47.51 20.78 51.94
N LYS A 276 46.77 21.02 53.03
CA LYS A 276 46.45 22.39 53.50
C LYS A 276 47.64 23.12 54.15
N ARG A 277 48.79 22.46 54.36
CA ARG A 277 50.01 23.07 54.93
C ARG A 277 51.07 23.46 53.89
N ASN A 278 50.96 22.94 52.67
CA ASN A 278 51.88 23.23 51.56
C ASN A 278 51.33 24.27 50.56
N LEU A 279 50.08 24.73 50.73
CA LEU A 279 49.47 25.78 49.90
C LEU A 279 49.57 27.19 50.50
N GLY A 280 50.22 27.36 51.65
CA GLY A 280 50.42 28.65 52.32
C GLY A 280 51.90 28.96 52.57
N ARG A 281 52.77 28.48 51.67
CA ARG A 281 54.23 28.60 51.77
C ARG A 281 54.92 28.52 50.41
N MET A 282 54.29 29.11 49.40
CA MET A 282 54.78 29.15 48.01
C MET A 282 54.68 30.55 47.38
N ASP A 283 54.47 31.59 48.21
CA ASP A 283 54.27 32.98 47.78
C ASP A 283 55.50 33.89 47.97
N GLU A 284 56.63 33.39 48.53
CA GLU A 284 57.77 34.26 48.92
C GLU A 284 59.08 34.05 48.12
N ASP A 285 59.29 32.94 47.41
CA ASP A 285 60.59 32.61 46.77
C ASP A 285 60.66 32.82 45.24
N TYR A 286 59.64 33.42 44.59
CA TYR A 286 59.63 33.65 43.13
C TYR A 286 59.97 35.10 42.71
N TYR A 287 60.57 35.90 43.59
CA TYR A 287 60.97 37.29 43.32
C TYR A 287 62.46 37.55 43.60
N SER A 288 63.35 36.95 42.81
CA SER A 288 64.66 37.57 42.54
C SER A 288 65.28 37.09 41.21
N GLN A 289 65.93 38.04 40.52
CA GLN A 289 66.86 37.85 39.39
C GLN A 289 66.29 37.33 38.06
N TYR A 290 65.84 38.27 37.20
CA TYR A 290 66.62 38.69 36.04
C TYR A 290 66.21 40.11 35.57
N TYR A 291 67.18 41.03 35.45
CA TYR A 291 67.16 42.21 34.56
C TYR A 291 67.07 41.70 33.09
N SER A 292 66.62 42.36 32.01
CA SER A 292 66.44 43.78 31.60
C SER A 292 65.58 43.75 30.30
N ASP A 293 64.93 44.80 29.78
CA ASP A 293 64.74 46.21 30.20
C ASP A 293 63.51 46.85 29.48
N GLU A 294 63.43 48.20 29.44
CA GLU A 294 62.65 49.04 28.52
C GLU A 294 61.12 48.87 28.48
N ILE A 295 60.48 49.52 29.45
CA ILE A 295 59.16 50.17 29.34
C ILE A 295 59.41 51.54 28.65
N PRO A 296 58.55 52.11 27.76
CA PRO A 296 57.36 52.78 28.33
C PRO A 296 56.11 53.17 27.48
N VAL A 297 55.09 53.56 28.27
CA VAL A 297 54.04 54.58 28.04
C VAL A 297 52.69 54.18 27.38
N ARG A 298 51.62 54.50 28.12
CA ARG A 298 50.16 54.61 27.79
C ARG A 298 49.44 53.32 27.40
N SER A 299 48.45 52.80 28.14
CA SER A 299 47.21 53.40 28.70
C SER A 299 46.17 53.84 27.66
N GLU A 300 45.16 52.99 27.43
CA GLU A 300 43.73 53.35 27.47
C GLU A 300 42.83 52.12 27.21
N ASN A 301 41.74 52.00 27.97
CA ASN A 301 40.66 51.04 27.71
C ASN A 301 39.85 51.48 26.48
N LYS A 302 39.65 50.62 25.47
CA LYS A 302 38.58 50.78 24.48
C LYS A 302 37.87 49.44 24.16
N PRO A 303 36.58 49.47 23.76
CA PRO A 303 35.69 48.31 23.85
C PRO A 303 35.51 47.55 22.52
N TYR A 304 34.84 46.41 22.65
CA TYR A 304 34.36 45.46 21.65
C TYR A 304 33.70 46.05 20.38
N ILE A 305 33.88 45.35 19.25
CA ILE A 305 32.94 45.30 18.12
C ILE A 305 32.87 43.84 17.62
N ILE A 306 31.65 43.34 17.38
CA ILE A 306 31.39 42.06 16.72
C ILE A 306 30.72 42.37 15.38
N GLU A 307 31.31 41.95 14.26
CA GLU A 307 30.69 42.08 12.94
C GLU A 307 30.07 40.77 12.47
N TYR A 308 28.83 40.84 11.98
CA TYR A 308 28.13 39.72 11.34
C TYR A 308 28.19 39.89 9.82
N ALA A 309 28.79 38.94 9.11
CA ALA A 309 28.79 38.93 7.65
C ALA A 309 27.40 38.60 7.08
N ARG A 310 26.95 39.38 6.08
CA ARG A 310 25.76 39.07 5.27
C ARG A 310 26.10 38.16 4.09
N PRO A 311 25.16 37.31 3.63
CA PRO A 311 25.37 36.46 2.46
C PRO A 311 25.36 37.26 1.16
N GLN A 312 26.19 36.85 0.20
CA GLN A 312 26.13 37.33 -1.18
C GLN A 312 25.20 36.45 -2.03
N ASN A 313 24.39 37.09 -2.86
CA ASN A 313 23.63 36.43 -3.93
C ASN A 313 24.45 36.43 -5.22
N GLN A 314 24.32 35.37 -6.01
CA GLN A 314 24.45 35.37 -7.48
C GLN A 314 23.33 34.49 -8.05
#